data_AF-A0A2D6GAV9-F1
#
_entry.id   AF-A0A2D6GAV9-F1
#
_cell.length_a   1.000
_cell.length_b   1.000
_cell.length_c   1.000
_cell.angle_alpha   90.00
_cell.angle_beta   90.00
_cell.angle_gamma   90.00
#
_symmetry.space_group_name_H-M   'P 1'
#
loop_
_entity.id
_entity.type
_entity.pdbx_description
1 polymer ?
#
loop_
_entity_poly.entity_id
_entity_poly.type
_entity_poly.pdbx_seq_one_letter_code
_entity_poly.pdbx_strand_id
1 'polypeptide(L)'
;MAVSLIIFSVTEFLPGDAASILLGQQATPSNLENLRHKMGLDRGAHVRYLDWVVGWPEREGAVFKSTDGGSTWQPVGTETITPITRTSFVTEKAGWAISEKRIYNTEDGGARWNQQFRSKNKLNAIAFMDELNGLAIGEAGIVYRTEEGGVQSEVQGQVLCAGSVCDEEILSTWTPVETGIETALTDIAFADAAHLWIAGEDGVVLRSTDGGASWDMTDTGVDATLLAISFDTVDKGVAVGEGGTILVTDDGGRTWRQSATSASSRLNGIDFAADGTTWAVGDNGAMLRSRDGGVSWTQLVFGTPLTSALQAIAFNGAAGVVAGVDGTILTTTDNGGSWARQEILEVGQDEDDNQPAPTTRPLNDLAMNVNESGEITMWTSSDDNVWEWGLLGGDLGISPRSGVSISMMIKRNLPNSAILAVAAFLVAVPTSLAAGVWVGVHPDTKLDRILSQGSLLTISLPEFVTGVLLILIFSATLDWFPSSSIMLPGESVWDRPGILVLPILTVTGALFAYIMRMARSNVIEVMNSDYVRAAILKGLPMHRVVIRHVLPNAMLPTITVIANNVGWMFGGLIIVESVFAYPGVGRLLLMAIDTRDVRLLQSTALVIASVYAFSNLAADMAYGVLNPRLRLA
;
A
#
# COMPACT_ATOMS: atom_id res chain seq x y z
N MET A 1 -14.31 17.76 5.47
CA MET A 1 -14.94 17.65 6.81
C MET A 1 -16.39 17.17 6.78
N ALA A 2 -17.35 17.88 6.18
CA ALA A 2 -18.74 17.38 6.17
C ALA A 2 -18.87 16.02 5.46
N VAL A 3 -18.20 15.85 4.32
CA VAL A 3 -18.21 14.58 3.57
C VAL A 3 -17.55 13.44 4.32
N SER A 4 -16.43 13.72 5.00
CA SER A 4 -15.69 12.72 5.77
C SER A 4 -16.51 12.21 6.97
N LEU A 5 -17.27 13.10 7.63
CA LEU A 5 -18.22 12.73 8.69
C LEU A 5 -19.37 11.86 8.17
N ILE A 6 -19.91 12.18 6.99
CA ILE A 6 -20.98 11.39 6.36
C ILE A 6 -20.48 9.99 6.02
N ILE A 7 -19.32 9.88 5.37
CA ILE A 7 -18.71 8.58 5.01
C ILE A 7 -18.53 7.72 6.26
N PHE A 8 -17.93 8.29 7.32
CA PHE A 8 -17.72 7.59 8.59
C PHE A 8 -19.04 7.16 9.24
N SER A 9 -20.04 8.04 9.25
CA SER A 9 -21.36 7.74 9.84
C SER A 9 -22.08 6.63 9.08
N VAL A 10 -22.06 6.66 7.74
CA VAL A 10 -22.69 5.63 6.92
C VAL A 10 -22.08 4.26 7.18
N THR A 11 -20.76 4.18 7.33
CA THR A 11 -20.09 2.91 7.67
C THR A 11 -20.44 2.42 9.07
N GLU A 12 -20.72 3.33 10.00
CA GLU A 12 -21.14 2.97 11.37
C GLU A 12 -22.57 2.41 11.42
N PHE A 13 -23.45 2.90 10.56
CA PHE A 13 -24.83 2.45 10.48
C PHE A 13 -25.02 1.14 9.71
N LEU A 14 -23.96 0.59 9.09
CA LEU A 14 -24.05 -0.70 8.43
C LEU A 14 -24.35 -1.80 9.46
N PRO A 15 -25.33 -2.70 9.21
CA PRO A 15 -25.67 -3.75 10.15
C PRO A 15 -24.53 -4.77 10.28
N GLY A 16 -24.08 -4.98 11.52
CA GLY A 16 -22.89 -5.77 11.83
C GLY A 16 -21.67 -4.86 11.97
N ASP A 17 -21.03 -4.88 13.15
CA ASP A 17 -19.78 -4.17 13.35
C ASP A 17 -18.64 -4.87 12.60
N ALA A 18 -17.53 -4.17 12.34
CA ALA A 18 -16.44 -4.73 11.55
C ALA A 18 -15.89 -6.06 12.12
N ALA A 19 -16.00 -6.30 13.44
CA ALA A 19 -15.54 -7.54 14.07
C ALA A 19 -16.45 -8.73 13.74
N SER A 20 -17.78 -8.54 13.83
CA SER A 20 -18.74 -9.57 13.39
C SER A 20 -18.60 -9.93 11.92
N ILE A 21 -18.20 -8.95 11.13
CA ILE A 21 -18.02 -9.12 9.70
C ILE A 21 -16.71 -9.87 9.38
N LEU A 22 -15.63 -9.60 10.10
CA LEU A 22 -14.32 -10.23 9.91
C LEU A 22 -14.28 -11.68 10.38
N LEU A 23 -14.87 -12.00 11.54
CA LEU A 23 -14.88 -13.36 12.10
C LEU A 23 -15.96 -14.26 11.46
N GLY A 24 -16.91 -13.68 10.73
CA GLY A 24 -17.99 -14.40 10.08
C GLY A 24 -19.00 -15.01 11.07
N GLN A 25 -19.93 -15.82 10.55
CA GLN A 25 -21.04 -16.36 11.35
C GLN A 25 -20.63 -17.46 12.36
N GLN A 26 -19.37 -17.91 12.34
CA GLN A 26 -18.84 -18.94 13.25
C GLN A 26 -18.04 -18.34 14.41
N ALA A 27 -18.00 -17.01 14.54
CA ALA A 27 -17.32 -16.32 15.63
C ALA A 27 -17.91 -16.71 17.00
N THR A 28 -17.06 -17.18 17.92
CA THR A 28 -17.45 -17.26 19.33
C THR A 28 -17.68 -15.83 19.88
N PRO A 29 -18.62 -15.62 20.81
CA PRO A 29 -18.89 -14.30 21.38
C PRO A 29 -17.64 -13.63 21.96
N SER A 30 -16.71 -14.40 22.53
CA SER A 30 -15.43 -13.92 23.07
C SER A 30 -14.47 -13.41 21.99
N ASN A 31 -14.32 -14.12 20.87
CA ASN A 31 -13.44 -13.69 19.77
C ASN A 31 -13.97 -12.41 19.12
N LEU A 32 -15.29 -12.26 19.07
CA LEU A 32 -15.97 -11.07 18.58
C LEU A 32 -15.64 -9.83 19.41
N GLU A 33 -15.75 -9.95 20.73
CA GLU A 33 -15.54 -8.87 21.68
C GLU A 33 -14.07 -8.46 21.76
N ASN A 34 -13.16 -9.44 21.75
CA ASN A 34 -11.72 -9.16 21.64
C ASN A 34 -11.35 -8.44 20.34
N LEU A 35 -11.95 -8.84 19.22
CA LEU A 35 -11.68 -8.18 17.94
C LEU A 35 -12.31 -6.76 17.87
N ARG A 36 -13.44 -6.53 18.55
CA ARG A 36 -14.02 -5.19 18.72
C ARG A 36 -13.07 -4.28 19.49
N HIS A 37 -12.54 -4.77 20.60
CA HIS A 37 -11.63 -4.00 21.42
C HIS A 37 -10.34 -3.66 20.66
N LYS A 38 -9.79 -4.63 19.93
CA LYS A 38 -8.57 -4.44 19.13
C LYS A 38 -8.76 -3.50 17.95
N MET A 39 -9.95 -3.48 17.34
CA MET A 39 -10.28 -2.49 16.31
C MET A 39 -10.72 -1.14 16.89
N GLY A 40 -10.65 -0.97 18.21
CA GLY A 40 -11.11 0.22 18.92
C GLY A 40 -12.61 0.47 18.75
N LEU A 41 -13.38 -0.53 18.32
CA LEU A 41 -14.81 -0.40 18.05
C LEU A 41 -15.62 -0.12 19.32
N ASP A 42 -15.08 -0.43 20.49
CA ASP A 42 -15.68 -0.14 21.79
C ASP A 42 -15.52 1.34 22.21
N ARG A 43 -14.61 2.07 21.55
CA ARG A 43 -14.45 3.51 21.76
C ARG A 43 -15.63 4.26 21.14
N GLY A 44 -16.04 5.36 21.76
CA GLY A 44 -17.12 6.20 21.25
C GLY A 44 -16.86 6.66 19.81
N ALA A 45 -17.88 6.65 18.95
CA ALA A 45 -17.74 6.95 17.52
C ALA A 45 -17.04 8.29 17.21
N HIS A 46 -17.16 9.28 18.09
CA HIS A 46 -16.49 10.57 17.98
C HIS A 46 -14.97 10.48 18.20
N VAL A 47 -14.50 9.61 19.10
CA VAL A 47 -13.07 9.36 19.34
C VAL A 47 -12.47 8.69 18.12
N ARG A 48 -13.09 7.61 17.63
CA ARG A 48 -12.64 6.90 16.42
C ARG A 48 -12.63 7.78 15.18
N TYR A 49 -13.59 8.71 15.05
CA TYR A 49 -13.60 9.70 13.96
C TYR A 49 -12.43 10.68 14.07
N LEU A 50 -12.12 11.18 15.28
CA LEU A 50 -10.97 12.05 15.51
C LEU A 50 -9.66 11.31 15.25
N ASP A 51 -9.54 10.06 15.68
CA ASP A 51 -8.39 9.19 15.41
C ASP A 51 -8.20 9.02 13.90
N TRP A 52 -9.29 8.74 13.16
CA TRP A 52 -9.26 8.58 11.70
C TRP A 52 -8.90 9.87 10.94
N VAL A 53 -9.31 11.04 11.43
CA VAL A 53 -8.99 12.33 10.78
C VAL A 53 -7.58 12.81 11.13
N VAL A 54 -7.22 12.74 12.41
CA VAL A 54 -6.01 13.36 12.96
C VAL A 54 -4.83 12.40 12.94
N GLY A 55 -5.06 11.10 13.21
CA GLY A 55 -4.02 10.13 13.48
C GLY A 55 -3.37 10.43 14.84
N TRP A 56 -3.77 9.74 15.90
CA TRP A 56 -3.07 9.82 17.18
C TRP A 56 -2.03 8.70 17.24
N PRO A 57 -0.73 9.01 17.33
CA PRO A 57 0.31 7.99 17.39
C PRO A 57 0.32 7.37 18.80
N GLU A 58 -0.59 6.45 19.08
CA GLU A 58 -0.36 5.42 20.10
C GLU A 58 0.41 4.29 19.41
N ARG A 59 1.73 4.31 19.59
CA ARG A 59 2.61 3.22 19.17
C ARG A 59 2.97 2.42 20.41
N GLU A 60 2.40 1.22 20.53
CA GLU A 60 2.81 0.29 21.58
C GLU A 60 3.69 -0.79 20.95
N GLY A 61 4.94 -0.88 21.40
CA GLY A 61 5.79 -2.02 21.09
C GLY A 61 5.55 -3.12 22.10
N ALA A 62 5.44 -4.37 21.65
CA ALA A 62 5.51 -5.53 22.53
C ALA A 62 6.59 -6.49 22.03
N VAL A 63 7.36 -7.05 22.95
CA VAL A 63 8.24 -8.19 22.66
C VAL A 63 7.60 -9.41 23.29
N PHE A 64 7.51 -10.50 22.53
CA PHE A 64 7.07 -11.79 23.04
C PHE A 64 8.27 -12.72 23.12
N LYS A 65 8.34 -13.49 24.20
CA LYS A 65 9.36 -14.53 24.42
C LYS A 65 8.70 -15.88 24.60
N SER A 66 9.24 -16.90 23.93
CA SER A 66 8.91 -18.31 24.16
C SER A 66 10.16 -19.04 24.66
N THR A 67 9.97 -19.95 25.62
CA THR A 67 11.05 -20.79 26.19
C THR A 67 10.80 -22.28 25.98
N ASP A 68 9.74 -22.65 25.25
CA ASP A 68 9.30 -24.03 25.05
C ASP A 68 9.20 -24.38 23.55
N GLY A 69 10.09 -23.79 22.74
CA GLY A 69 10.12 -24.03 21.30
C GLY A 69 8.93 -23.43 20.54
N GLY A 70 8.33 -22.35 21.06
CA GLY A 70 7.26 -21.62 20.42
C GLY A 70 5.85 -22.13 20.76
N SER A 71 5.71 -23.05 21.71
CA SER A 71 4.40 -23.60 22.12
C SER A 71 3.61 -22.63 22.99
N THR A 72 4.30 -21.86 23.84
CA THR A 72 3.74 -20.77 24.63
C THR A 72 4.60 -19.53 24.51
N TRP A 73 3.95 -18.37 24.51
CA TRP A 73 4.58 -17.07 24.33
C TRP A 73 4.10 -16.13 25.43
N GLN A 74 5.04 -15.43 26.06
CA GLN A 74 4.75 -14.47 27.13
C GLN A 74 5.19 -13.07 26.69
N PRO A 75 4.39 -12.02 26.95
CA PRO A 75 4.83 -10.65 26.73
C PRO A 75 5.95 -10.30 27.72
N VAL A 76 7.01 -9.69 27.20
CA VAL A 76 8.20 -9.26 27.95
C VAL A 76 8.47 -7.80 27.59
N GLY A 77 8.78 -6.96 28.59
CA GLY A 77 9.13 -5.55 28.34
C GLY A 77 7.94 -4.63 28.05
N THR A 78 6.79 -4.85 28.70
CA THR A 78 5.55 -4.05 28.53
C THR A 78 5.65 -2.58 28.96
N GLU A 79 6.78 -2.15 29.55
CA GLU A 79 7.00 -0.76 29.99
C GLU A 79 7.71 0.11 28.93
N THR A 80 8.18 -0.46 27.81
CA THR A 80 8.78 0.34 26.74
C THR A 80 7.71 1.00 25.86
N ILE A 81 7.57 2.32 26.01
CA ILE A 81 6.62 3.17 25.26
C ILE A 81 6.98 3.27 23.76
N THR A 82 8.07 2.65 23.31
CA THR A 82 8.59 2.80 21.94
C THR A 82 8.46 1.50 21.14
N PRO A 83 7.96 1.56 19.89
CA PRO A 83 7.78 0.38 19.05
C PRO A 83 9.10 -0.30 18.72
N ILE A 84 9.21 -1.60 18.97
CA ILE A 84 10.42 -2.36 18.62
C ILE A 84 10.24 -2.96 17.22
N THR A 85 11.01 -2.41 16.29
CA THR A 85 10.90 -2.74 14.85
C THR A 85 11.68 -3.98 14.47
N ARG A 86 12.86 -4.19 15.08
CA ARG A 86 13.68 -5.38 14.89
C ARG A 86 14.52 -5.66 16.12
N THR A 87 14.79 -6.93 16.35
CA THR A 87 15.52 -7.48 17.49
C THR A 87 16.64 -8.40 17.01
N SER A 88 17.68 -8.52 17.82
CA SER A 88 18.74 -9.49 17.61
C SER A 88 19.19 -9.99 18.98
N PHE A 89 19.05 -11.30 19.20
CA PHE A 89 19.41 -11.95 20.46
C PHE A 89 20.55 -12.94 20.22
N VAL A 90 21.66 -12.75 20.93
CA VAL A 90 22.84 -13.64 20.84
C VAL A 90 22.86 -14.66 21.97
N THR A 91 22.20 -14.37 23.09
CA THR A 91 21.96 -15.31 24.20
C THR A 91 20.54 -15.16 24.72
N GLU A 92 20.14 -16.02 25.67
CA GLU A 92 18.83 -15.92 26.34
C GLU A 92 18.60 -14.63 27.12
N LYS A 93 19.68 -13.88 27.38
CA LYS A 93 19.71 -12.68 28.21
C LYS A 93 20.18 -11.44 27.45
N ALA A 94 21.23 -11.57 26.64
CA ALA A 94 21.81 -10.48 25.89
C ALA A 94 21.12 -10.32 24.53
N GLY A 95 20.59 -9.13 24.28
CA GLY A 95 19.98 -8.78 23.00
C GLY A 95 19.98 -7.28 22.73
N TRP A 96 19.70 -6.94 21.47
CA TRP A 96 19.59 -5.57 20.98
C TRP A 96 18.29 -5.41 20.22
N ALA A 97 17.77 -4.18 20.24
CA ALA A 97 16.57 -3.81 19.54
C ALA A 97 16.72 -2.43 18.92
N ILE A 98 16.04 -2.22 17.79
CA ILE A 98 15.89 -0.90 17.20
C ILE A 98 14.45 -0.42 17.29
N SER A 99 14.33 0.87 17.62
CA SER A 99 13.08 1.62 17.52
C SER A 99 13.34 2.92 16.79
N GLU A 100 12.83 3.02 15.56
CA GLU A 100 13.01 4.20 14.72
C GLU A 100 14.49 4.58 14.57
N LYS A 101 14.96 5.60 15.29
CA LYS A 101 16.34 6.11 15.22
C LYS A 101 17.22 5.65 16.38
N ARG A 102 16.72 4.78 17.26
CA ARG A 102 17.36 4.43 18.53
C ARG A 102 17.74 2.97 18.57
N ILE A 103 18.88 2.70 19.21
CA ILE A 103 19.35 1.36 19.53
C ILE A 103 19.22 1.16 21.04
N TYR A 104 18.68 0.01 21.42
CA TYR A 104 18.54 -0.45 22.80
C TYR A 104 19.29 -1.76 22.99
N ASN A 105 19.73 -2.00 24.21
CA ASN A 105 20.27 -3.27 24.65
C ASN A 105 19.48 -3.80 25.86
N THR A 106 19.41 -5.11 25.98
CA THR A 106 18.87 -5.83 27.14
C THR A 106 19.90 -6.84 27.65
N GLU A 107 19.97 -6.99 28.97
CA GLU A 107 20.79 -7.99 29.67
C GLU A 107 19.92 -9.00 30.43
N ASP A 108 18.59 -8.86 30.35
CA ASP A 108 17.62 -9.69 31.06
C ASP A 108 16.63 -10.40 30.12
N GLY A 109 16.99 -10.51 28.83
CA GLY A 109 16.25 -11.27 27.84
C GLY A 109 15.01 -10.54 27.32
N GLY A 110 15.04 -9.20 27.35
CA GLY A 110 14.01 -8.31 26.82
C GLY A 110 13.08 -7.70 27.88
N ALA A 111 13.27 -7.98 29.17
CA ALA A 111 12.39 -7.48 30.23
C ALA A 111 12.63 -5.98 30.50
N ARG A 112 13.88 -5.52 30.32
CA ARG A 112 14.26 -4.11 30.35
C ARG A 112 15.16 -3.78 29.17
N TRP A 113 14.94 -2.60 28.61
CA TRP A 113 15.67 -2.07 27.46
C TRP A 113 16.37 -0.76 27.84
N ASN A 114 17.69 -0.76 27.73
CA ASN A 114 18.54 0.40 27.98
C ASN A 114 18.93 1.05 26.65
N GLN A 115 18.62 2.34 26.47
CA GLN A 115 18.99 3.06 25.24
C GLN A 115 20.51 3.27 25.18
N GLN A 116 21.15 2.82 24.09
CA GLN A 116 22.59 2.95 23.87
C GLN A 116 22.95 4.11 22.94
N PHE A 117 22.22 4.26 21.83
CA PHE A 117 22.60 5.17 20.74
C PHE A 117 21.38 5.77 20.03
N ARG A 118 21.56 6.95 19.43
CA ARG A 118 20.56 7.61 18.58
C ARG A 118 21.19 8.06 17.26
N SER A 119 20.71 7.47 16.17
CA SER A 119 21.06 7.82 14.80
C SER A 119 20.33 9.09 14.32
N LYS A 120 20.87 9.71 13.26
CA LYS A 120 20.23 10.82 12.54
C LYS A 120 19.01 10.37 11.73
N ASN A 121 19.08 9.20 11.09
CA ASN A 121 18.02 8.62 10.26
C ASN A 121 17.45 7.35 10.90
N LYS A 122 16.31 6.90 10.37
CA LYS A 122 15.65 5.67 10.82
C LYS A 122 16.53 4.46 10.52
N LEU A 123 16.56 3.52 11.46
CA LEU A 123 17.24 2.24 11.36
C LEU A 123 16.23 1.20 10.88
N ASN A 124 16.68 0.31 9.99
CA ASN A 124 15.86 -0.72 9.35
C ASN A 124 16.23 -2.11 9.84
N ALA A 125 17.52 -2.37 10.07
CA ALA A 125 17.94 -3.63 10.66
C ALA A 125 19.10 -3.49 11.64
N ILE A 126 19.13 -4.43 12.58
CA ILE A 126 20.19 -4.61 13.55
C ILE A 126 20.47 -6.10 13.66
N ALA A 127 21.74 -6.46 13.69
CA ALA A 127 22.12 -7.85 13.76
C ALA A 127 23.47 -7.97 14.48
N PHE A 128 23.55 -8.96 15.38
CA PHE A 128 24.74 -9.24 16.19
C PHE A 128 25.18 -10.68 15.97
N MET A 129 26.49 -10.86 15.90
CA MET A 129 27.11 -12.19 15.81
C MET A 129 27.37 -12.78 17.19
N ASP A 130 27.84 -11.93 18.09
CA ASP A 130 28.19 -12.23 19.46
C ASP A 130 27.89 -10.99 20.31
N GLU A 131 28.25 -11.01 21.59
CA GLU A 131 27.95 -9.89 22.50
C GLU A 131 28.72 -8.60 22.22
N LEU A 132 29.72 -8.63 21.33
CA LEU A 132 30.64 -7.54 21.05
C LEU A 132 30.44 -6.97 19.63
N ASN A 133 30.33 -7.85 18.65
CA ASN A 133 30.34 -7.54 17.23
C ASN A 133 28.91 -7.42 16.68
N GLY A 134 28.55 -6.21 16.28
CA GLY A 134 27.22 -5.91 15.75
C GLY A 134 27.21 -4.83 14.68
N LEU A 135 26.17 -4.88 13.86
CA LEU A 135 25.87 -3.89 12.82
C LEU A 135 24.44 -3.38 12.97
N ALA A 136 24.26 -2.09 12.70
CA ALA A 136 22.96 -1.47 12.55
C ALA A 136 22.94 -0.65 11.26
N ILE A 137 21.91 -0.86 10.45
CA ILE A 137 21.74 -0.20 9.14
C ILE A 137 20.41 0.55 9.09
N GLY A 138 20.27 1.45 8.13
CA GLY A 138 19.05 2.24 8.02
C GLY A 138 18.86 2.99 6.71
N GLU A 139 17.98 3.97 6.78
CA GLU A 139 17.67 4.88 5.68
C GLU A 139 18.87 5.76 5.31
N ALA A 140 18.97 6.06 4.01
CA ALA A 140 20.06 6.85 3.44
C ALA A 140 21.45 6.20 3.60
N GLY A 141 21.53 4.88 3.40
CA GLY A 141 22.78 4.13 3.32
C GLY A 141 23.61 4.06 4.60
N ILE A 142 23.02 4.45 5.74
CA ILE A 142 23.76 4.50 7.00
C ILE A 142 24.11 3.08 7.48
N VAL A 143 25.37 2.92 7.88
CA VAL A 143 25.88 1.70 8.52
C VAL A 143 26.64 2.12 9.78
N TYR A 144 26.24 1.55 10.92
CA TYR A 144 26.96 1.66 12.18
C TYR A 144 27.51 0.30 12.58
N ARG A 145 28.72 0.31 13.10
CA ARG A 145 29.47 -0.87 13.54
C ARG A 145 29.92 -0.71 14.99
N THR A 146 29.81 -1.79 15.76
CA THR A 146 30.38 -1.90 17.11
C THR A 146 31.24 -3.16 17.21
N GLU A 147 32.35 -3.06 17.93
CA GLU A 147 33.19 -4.19 18.38
C GLU A 147 33.15 -4.35 19.92
N GLU A 148 32.33 -3.55 20.61
CA GLU A 148 32.22 -3.52 22.08
C GLU A 148 30.76 -3.59 22.55
N GLY A 149 29.87 -4.22 21.80
CA GLY A 149 28.47 -4.44 22.21
C GLY A 149 27.61 -3.16 22.29
N GLY A 150 28.09 -2.04 21.74
CA GLY A 150 27.38 -0.76 21.77
C GLY A 150 27.39 -0.05 23.12
N VAL A 151 28.30 -0.41 24.05
CA VAL A 151 28.39 0.20 25.38
C VAL A 151 28.60 1.72 25.34
N GLN A 152 28.21 2.40 26.42
CA GLN A 152 28.52 3.82 26.60
C GLN A 152 30.03 3.97 26.89
N SER A 153 30.73 4.78 26.10
CA SER A 153 32.18 4.95 26.22
C SER A 153 32.55 5.76 27.47
N GLU A 154 33.24 5.13 28.44
CA GLU A 154 33.79 5.84 29.62
C GLU A 154 35.00 6.75 29.28
N VAL A 155 35.68 6.51 28.15
CA VAL A 155 37.01 7.11 27.82
C VAL A 155 36.92 8.48 27.13
N GLN A 156 35.72 8.97 26.80
CA GLN A 156 35.50 10.31 26.26
C GLN A 156 34.53 11.16 27.12
N GLY A 157 34.38 10.81 28.40
CA GLY A 157 33.57 11.53 29.38
C GLY A 157 34.10 12.91 29.77
N GLN A 158 34.21 13.84 28.81
CA GLN A 158 34.27 15.26 29.10
C GLN A 158 33.14 15.98 28.35
N VAL A 159 32.02 16.16 29.04
CA VAL A 159 30.98 17.11 28.64
C VAL A 159 31.64 18.50 28.59
N LEU A 160 31.97 18.98 27.38
CA LEU A 160 32.41 20.35 27.17
C LEU A 160 31.19 21.28 27.23
N CYS A 161 30.78 21.62 28.46
CA CYS A 161 29.79 22.67 28.69
C CYS A 161 30.37 24.03 28.31
N ALA A 162 30.14 24.47 27.07
CA ALA A 162 30.40 25.83 26.63
C ALA A 162 29.10 26.51 26.16
N GLY A 163 28.28 26.95 27.10
CA GLY A 163 27.22 27.94 26.85
C GLY A 163 25.90 27.43 26.27
N SER A 164 24.95 27.16 27.17
CA SER A 164 23.49 27.20 26.99
C SER A 164 22.74 26.17 26.12
N VAL A 165 23.39 25.19 25.49
CA VAL A 165 22.69 24.01 24.96
C VAL A 165 23.55 22.77 25.23
N CYS A 166 23.04 21.83 26.02
CA CYS A 166 23.61 20.50 26.13
C CYS A 166 22.97 19.66 25.03
N ASP A 167 23.68 19.43 23.92
CA ASP A 167 23.37 18.28 23.07
C ASP A 167 23.87 17.05 23.83
N GLU A 168 22.95 16.23 24.34
CA GLU A 168 23.24 14.95 24.98
C GLU A 168 23.76 13.93 23.93
N GLU A 169 24.96 14.14 23.40
CA GLU A 169 25.69 13.08 22.69
C GLU A 169 26.19 12.07 23.73
N ILE A 170 25.37 11.06 24.01
CA ILE A 170 25.84 9.83 24.65
C ILE A 170 26.88 9.24 23.70
N LEU A 171 28.15 9.31 24.10
CA LEU A 171 29.26 8.70 23.37
C LEU A 171 29.09 7.18 23.44
N SER A 172 28.58 6.58 22.37
CA SER A 172 28.46 5.14 22.22
C SER A 172 29.66 4.59 21.45
N THR A 173 29.92 3.29 21.59
CA THR A 173 30.94 2.58 20.79
C THR A 173 30.49 2.28 19.36
N TRP A 174 29.32 2.78 18.95
CA TRP A 174 28.83 2.68 17.58
C TRP A 174 29.57 3.69 16.69
N THR A 175 30.31 3.16 15.72
CA THR A 175 31.08 3.95 14.76
C THR A 175 30.40 3.93 13.39
N PRO A 176 30.19 5.09 12.74
CA PRO A 176 29.66 5.12 11.38
C PRO A 176 30.70 4.58 10.39
N VAL A 177 30.26 3.79 9.42
CA VAL A 177 31.08 3.28 8.32
C VAL A 177 30.54 3.84 7.00
N GLU A 178 31.41 4.44 6.20
CA GLU A 178 31.02 4.97 4.89
C GLU A 178 30.91 3.83 3.88
N THR A 179 29.75 3.72 3.23
CA THR A 179 29.46 2.74 2.17
C THR A 179 29.32 3.37 0.80
N GLY A 180 29.12 4.69 0.74
CA GLY A 180 28.82 5.42 -0.50
C GLY A 180 27.38 5.23 -1.02
N ILE A 181 26.51 4.60 -0.23
CA ILE A 181 25.09 4.39 -0.57
C ILE A 181 24.25 5.57 -0.08
N GLU A 182 23.28 6.00 -0.90
CA GLU A 182 22.29 7.02 -0.53
C GLU A 182 20.86 6.45 -0.38
N THR A 183 20.63 5.21 -0.81
CA THR A 183 19.33 4.51 -0.75
C THR A 183 19.16 3.76 0.57
N ALA A 184 17.95 3.31 0.91
CA ALA A 184 17.74 2.62 2.19
C ALA A 184 18.32 1.20 2.15
N LEU A 185 18.98 0.80 3.23
CA LEU A 185 19.44 -0.58 3.45
C LEU A 185 18.39 -1.33 4.28
N THR A 186 18.15 -2.60 3.97
CA THR A 186 16.96 -3.33 4.44
C THR A 186 17.29 -4.45 5.41
N ASP A 187 18.32 -5.25 5.15
CA ASP A 187 18.64 -6.43 5.96
C ASP A 187 20.14 -6.75 5.99
N ILE A 188 20.58 -7.48 7.03
CA ILE A 188 21.98 -7.83 7.29
C ILE A 188 22.12 -9.35 7.39
N ALA A 189 23.09 -9.92 6.68
CA ALA A 189 23.48 -11.32 6.83
C ALA A 189 24.93 -11.46 7.30
N PHE A 190 25.17 -12.44 8.16
CA PHE A 190 26.50 -12.88 8.57
C PHE A 190 26.73 -14.32 8.14
N ALA A 191 27.93 -14.62 7.66
CA ALA A 191 28.41 -16.00 7.58
C ALA A 191 29.46 -16.28 8.67
N ASP A 192 30.34 -15.31 8.93
CA ASP A 192 31.34 -15.36 10.00
C ASP A 192 31.82 -13.94 10.36
N ALA A 193 32.75 -13.84 11.32
CA ALA A 193 33.23 -12.56 11.85
C ALA A 193 33.89 -11.63 10.82
N ALA A 194 34.29 -12.14 9.66
CA ALA A 194 34.91 -11.39 8.58
C ALA A 194 33.95 -11.13 7.42
N HIS A 195 33.03 -12.07 7.13
CA HIS A 195 32.17 -12.06 5.95
C HIS A 195 30.72 -11.65 6.26
N LEU A 196 30.33 -10.49 5.72
CA LEU A 196 29.05 -9.83 5.98
C LEU A 196 28.44 -9.31 4.69
N TRP A 197 27.12 -9.30 4.63
CA TRP A 197 26.37 -8.77 3.50
C TRP A 197 25.24 -7.87 3.98
N ILE A 198 24.96 -6.84 3.19
CA ILE A 198 23.82 -5.96 3.41
C ILE A 198 23.03 -5.89 2.10
N ALA A 199 21.71 -6.04 2.19
CA ALA A 199 20.78 -5.80 1.09
C ALA A 199 20.14 -4.41 1.22
N GLY A 200 19.63 -3.87 0.11
CA GLY A 200 18.95 -2.58 0.12
C GLY A 200 17.99 -2.35 -1.05
N GLU A 201 17.50 -1.12 -1.13
CA GLU A 201 16.74 -0.59 -2.25
C GLU A 201 17.56 -0.58 -3.55
N ASP A 202 16.86 -0.51 -4.68
CA ASP A 202 17.44 -0.51 -6.03
C ASP A 202 18.38 -1.70 -6.30
N GLY A 203 18.07 -2.86 -5.69
CA GLY A 203 18.84 -4.10 -5.87
C GLY A 203 20.25 -4.07 -5.30
N VAL A 204 20.61 -3.08 -4.48
CA VAL A 204 21.97 -2.96 -3.94
C VAL A 204 22.28 -4.11 -3.00
N VAL A 205 23.45 -4.74 -3.22
CA VAL A 205 24.07 -5.66 -2.26
C VAL A 205 25.49 -5.19 -1.96
N LEU A 206 25.77 -4.99 -0.68
CA LEU A 206 27.10 -4.72 -0.16
C LEU A 206 27.70 -6.00 0.41
N ARG A 207 29.01 -6.15 0.23
CA ARG A 207 29.80 -7.27 0.74
C ARG A 207 31.01 -6.74 1.51
N SER A 208 31.25 -7.31 2.69
CA SER A 208 32.44 -7.06 3.50
C SER A 208 33.22 -8.36 3.70
N THR A 209 34.55 -8.26 3.76
CA THR A 209 35.45 -9.36 4.13
C THR A 209 36.37 -9.03 5.31
N ASP A 210 36.13 -7.91 5.99
CA ASP A 210 36.95 -7.40 7.08
C ASP A 210 36.12 -7.05 8.33
N GLY A 211 34.98 -7.72 8.52
CA GLY A 211 34.15 -7.52 9.70
C GLY A 211 33.25 -6.29 9.64
N GLY A 212 33.04 -5.71 8.45
CA GLY A 212 32.19 -4.56 8.19
C GLY A 212 32.95 -3.23 8.26
N ALA A 213 34.29 -3.26 8.24
CA ALA A 213 35.12 -2.06 8.24
C ALA A 213 35.17 -1.41 6.86
N SER A 214 35.07 -2.21 5.78
CA SER A 214 34.91 -1.73 4.41
C SER A 214 33.89 -2.56 3.63
N TRP A 215 33.28 -1.95 2.61
CA TRP A 215 32.19 -2.53 1.85
C TRP A 215 32.41 -2.38 0.34
N ASP A 216 32.31 -3.51 -0.37
CA ASP A 216 32.28 -3.57 -1.82
C ASP A 216 30.83 -3.65 -2.29
N MET A 217 30.41 -2.74 -3.17
CA MET A 217 29.11 -2.81 -3.82
C MET A 217 29.15 -3.80 -4.99
N THR A 218 28.14 -4.65 -5.08
CA THR A 218 27.91 -5.52 -6.24
C THR A 218 26.59 -5.14 -6.92
N ASP A 219 26.64 -4.96 -8.24
CA ASP A 219 25.45 -4.80 -9.07
C ASP A 219 24.76 -6.17 -9.27
N THR A 220 23.51 -6.26 -8.84
CA THR A 220 22.71 -7.49 -8.94
C THR A 220 21.94 -7.59 -10.26
N GLY A 221 21.88 -6.50 -11.04
CA GLY A 221 21.14 -6.44 -12.30
C GLY A 221 19.62 -6.35 -12.15
N VAL A 222 19.11 -6.04 -10.95
CA VAL A 222 17.68 -5.81 -10.69
C VAL A 222 17.46 -4.46 -10.01
N ASP A 223 16.37 -3.77 -10.37
CA ASP A 223 15.98 -2.51 -9.74
C ASP A 223 15.01 -2.71 -8.55
N ALA A 224 14.69 -3.96 -8.22
CA ALA A 224 13.75 -4.29 -7.15
C ALA A 224 14.40 -4.12 -5.77
N THR A 225 13.67 -3.59 -4.81
CA THR A 225 14.11 -3.56 -3.41
C THR A 225 14.25 -4.98 -2.87
N LEU A 226 15.46 -5.29 -2.40
CA LEU A 226 15.74 -6.53 -1.68
C LEU A 226 15.36 -6.31 -0.22
N LEU A 227 14.53 -7.19 0.34
CA LEU A 227 13.93 -7.02 1.66
C LEU A 227 14.56 -7.90 2.73
N ALA A 228 15.10 -9.05 2.34
CA ALA A 228 15.80 -9.95 3.24
C ALA A 228 16.95 -10.66 2.52
N ILE A 229 18.01 -10.97 3.26
CA ILE A 229 19.20 -11.66 2.75
C ILE A 229 19.69 -12.65 3.80
N SER A 230 20.07 -13.86 3.38
CA SER A 230 20.63 -14.88 4.28
C SER A 230 21.71 -15.68 3.57
N PHE A 231 22.66 -16.21 4.34
CA PHE A 231 23.79 -17.02 3.87
C PHE A 231 23.91 -18.29 4.70
N ASP A 232 24.00 -19.43 4.02
CA ASP A 232 24.27 -20.74 4.63
C ASP A 232 25.78 -20.96 4.83
N THR A 233 26.58 -20.45 3.90
CA THR A 233 28.04 -20.50 3.92
C THR A 233 28.59 -19.21 3.32
N VAL A 234 29.89 -18.96 3.49
CA VAL A 234 30.54 -17.76 2.92
C VAL A 234 30.33 -17.61 1.40
N ASP A 235 30.11 -18.72 0.68
CA ASP A 235 29.92 -18.70 -0.76
C ASP A 235 28.45 -18.75 -1.21
N LYS A 236 27.55 -19.31 -0.38
CA LYS A 236 26.15 -19.56 -0.76
C LYS A 236 25.18 -18.68 0.03
N GLY A 237 24.43 -17.86 -0.70
CA GLY A 237 23.44 -16.95 -0.13
C GLY A 237 22.29 -16.68 -1.08
N VAL A 238 21.20 -16.20 -0.49
CA VAL A 238 19.96 -15.87 -1.20
C VAL A 238 19.45 -14.53 -0.68
N ALA A 239 19.03 -13.67 -1.61
CA ALA A 239 18.33 -12.42 -1.32
C ALA A 239 16.93 -12.48 -1.94
N VAL A 240 15.93 -11.97 -1.21
CA VAL A 240 14.53 -11.93 -1.67
C VAL A 240 14.00 -10.52 -1.55
N GLY A 241 13.00 -10.17 -2.37
CA GLY A 241 12.50 -8.80 -2.42
C GLY A 241 11.13 -8.61 -3.04
N GLU A 242 10.88 -7.38 -3.48
CA GLU A 242 9.62 -6.99 -4.11
C GLU A 242 9.36 -7.73 -5.43
N GLY A 243 8.07 -7.86 -5.77
CA GLY A 243 7.65 -8.52 -7.01
C GLY A 243 7.98 -10.01 -7.09
N GLY A 244 8.31 -10.66 -5.97
CA GLY A 244 8.74 -12.06 -5.94
C GLY A 244 10.17 -12.28 -6.43
N THR A 245 10.99 -11.23 -6.41
CA THR A 245 12.41 -11.28 -6.79
C THR A 245 13.15 -12.20 -5.83
N ILE A 246 13.88 -13.16 -6.39
CA ILE A 246 14.81 -14.02 -5.66
C ILE A 246 16.13 -14.04 -6.42
N LEU A 247 17.21 -13.67 -5.73
CA LEU A 247 18.58 -13.71 -6.22
C LEU A 247 19.37 -14.75 -5.45
N VAL A 248 20.25 -15.46 -6.14
CA VAL A 248 21.11 -16.49 -5.57
C VAL A 248 22.56 -16.22 -5.94
N THR A 249 23.45 -16.46 -4.99
CA THR A 249 24.90 -16.47 -5.17
C THR A 249 25.48 -17.82 -4.78
N ASP A 250 26.50 -18.25 -5.51
CA ASP A 250 27.38 -19.38 -5.21
C ASP A 250 28.87 -18.99 -5.13
N ASP A 251 29.18 -17.68 -5.16
CA ASP A 251 30.53 -17.12 -5.06
C ASP A 251 30.67 -16.03 -3.97
N GLY A 252 29.80 -16.06 -2.97
CA GLY A 252 29.85 -15.18 -1.81
C GLY A 252 29.41 -13.75 -2.11
N GLY A 253 28.47 -13.57 -3.04
CA GLY A 253 27.85 -12.30 -3.39
C GLY A 253 28.67 -11.47 -4.36
N ARG A 254 29.63 -12.07 -5.09
CA ARG A 254 30.36 -11.38 -6.16
C ARG A 254 29.55 -11.35 -7.45
N THR A 255 28.74 -12.37 -7.67
CA THR A 255 27.74 -12.40 -8.74
C THR A 255 26.41 -12.90 -8.21
N TRP A 256 25.33 -12.30 -8.70
CA TRP A 256 23.96 -12.66 -8.34
C TRP A 256 23.21 -13.12 -9.59
N ARG A 257 22.42 -14.19 -9.44
CA ARG A 257 21.57 -14.73 -10.51
C ARG A 257 20.13 -14.77 -10.04
N GLN A 258 19.23 -14.26 -10.86
CA GLN A 258 17.80 -14.32 -10.56
C GLN A 258 17.27 -15.74 -10.79
N SER A 259 16.57 -16.29 -9.80
CA SER A 259 15.93 -17.60 -9.89
C SER A 259 14.56 -17.49 -10.57
N ALA A 260 14.21 -18.51 -11.36
CA ALA A 260 12.89 -18.60 -11.98
C ALA A 260 11.86 -19.01 -10.93
N THR A 261 10.98 -18.09 -10.54
CA THR A 261 9.90 -18.33 -9.58
C THR A 261 8.55 -18.06 -10.23
N SER A 262 7.50 -18.74 -9.75
CA SER A 262 6.10 -18.39 -10.08
C SER A 262 5.51 -17.36 -9.11
N ALA A 263 6.26 -16.95 -8.09
CA ALA A 263 5.80 -15.98 -7.11
C ALA A 263 5.83 -14.59 -7.74
N SER A 264 4.68 -13.93 -7.74
CA SER A 264 4.54 -12.52 -8.15
C SER A 264 4.34 -11.59 -6.95
N SER A 265 4.20 -12.16 -5.76
CA SER A 265 4.02 -11.44 -4.51
C SER A 265 5.35 -11.13 -3.85
N ARG A 266 5.40 -10.03 -3.12
CA ARG A 266 6.54 -9.59 -2.30
C ARG A 266 6.94 -10.69 -1.30
N LEU A 267 8.26 -10.92 -1.18
CA LEU A 267 8.85 -11.85 -0.22
C LEU A 267 9.52 -11.04 0.88
N ASN A 268 9.15 -11.31 2.14
CA ASN A 268 9.51 -10.50 3.30
C ASN A 268 10.66 -11.10 4.11
N GLY A 269 10.85 -12.43 4.07
CA GLY A 269 11.88 -13.12 4.84
C GLY A 269 12.46 -14.33 4.11
N ILE A 270 13.72 -14.65 4.42
CA ILE A 270 14.48 -15.77 3.85
C ILE A 270 15.39 -16.35 4.92
N ASP A 271 15.46 -17.68 5.02
CA ASP A 271 16.48 -18.32 5.87
C ASP A 271 16.77 -19.78 5.46
N PHE A 272 17.86 -20.34 6.00
CA PHE A 272 18.34 -21.70 5.73
C PHE A 272 18.14 -22.63 6.91
N ALA A 273 17.58 -23.80 6.64
CA ALA A 273 17.58 -24.92 7.58
C ALA A 273 18.93 -25.66 7.55
N ALA A 274 19.24 -26.43 8.59
CA ALA A 274 20.52 -27.13 8.74
C ALA A 274 20.86 -28.13 7.62
N ASP A 275 19.87 -28.63 6.89
CA ASP A 275 20.10 -29.52 5.74
C ASP A 275 20.39 -28.77 4.42
N GLY A 276 20.50 -27.44 4.47
CA GLY A 276 20.69 -26.56 3.33
C GLY A 276 19.39 -26.24 2.57
N THR A 277 18.23 -26.66 3.09
CA THR A 277 16.92 -26.26 2.53
C THR A 277 16.68 -24.78 2.81
N THR A 278 16.43 -24.02 1.75
CA THR A 278 16.14 -22.58 1.85
C THR A 278 14.63 -22.34 1.87
N TRP A 279 14.18 -21.45 2.74
CA TRP A 279 12.78 -21.11 2.91
C TRP A 279 12.55 -19.61 2.76
N ALA A 280 11.65 -19.22 1.86
CA ALA A 280 11.22 -17.84 1.68
C ALA A 280 9.76 -17.68 2.08
N VAL A 281 9.43 -16.58 2.75
CA VAL A 281 8.07 -16.25 3.16
C VAL A 281 7.68 -14.87 2.66
N GLY A 282 6.38 -14.64 2.44
CA GLY A 282 5.92 -13.36 1.91
C GLY A 282 4.42 -13.13 1.99
N ASP A 283 3.97 -12.17 1.18
CA ASP A 283 2.58 -11.72 1.14
C ASP A 283 1.63 -12.82 0.66
N ASN A 284 0.34 -12.69 1.01
CA ASN A 284 -0.71 -13.68 0.70
C ASN A 284 -0.41 -15.09 1.25
N GLY A 285 0.30 -15.18 2.38
CA GLY A 285 0.68 -16.45 2.99
C GLY A 285 1.66 -17.28 2.14
N ALA A 286 2.40 -16.63 1.24
CA ALA A 286 3.35 -17.32 0.38
C ALA A 286 4.46 -17.94 1.23
N MET A 287 4.65 -19.25 1.06
CA MET A 287 5.75 -19.99 1.67
C MET A 287 6.40 -20.84 0.58
N LEU A 288 7.64 -20.53 0.26
CA LEU A 288 8.40 -21.18 -0.80
C LEU A 288 9.54 -21.98 -0.18
N ARG A 289 9.81 -23.15 -0.77
CA ARG A 289 10.91 -24.03 -0.37
C ARG A 289 11.81 -24.32 -1.55
N SER A 290 13.12 -24.21 -1.34
CA SER A 290 14.15 -24.65 -2.26
C SER A 290 15.02 -25.74 -1.61
N ARG A 291 15.38 -26.76 -2.37
CA ARG A 291 16.29 -27.85 -1.94
C ARG A 291 17.65 -27.81 -2.64
N ASP A 292 17.88 -26.79 -3.45
CA ASP A 292 19.08 -26.62 -4.26
C ASP A 292 19.75 -25.26 -4.00
N GLY A 293 19.59 -24.72 -2.79
CA GLY A 293 20.22 -23.48 -2.36
C GLY A 293 19.64 -22.23 -3.02
N GLY A 294 18.34 -22.23 -3.32
CA GLY A 294 17.61 -21.09 -3.87
C GLY A 294 17.47 -21.07 -5.39
N VAL A 295 18.02 -22.05 -6.12
CA VAL A 295 17.99 -22.06 -7.60
C VAL A 295 16.60 -22.37 -8.14
N SER A 296 15.90 -23.34 -7.53
CA SER A 296 14.52 -23.69 -7.86
C SER A 296 13.63 -23.72 -6.62
N TRP A 297 12.37 -23.33 -6.81
CA TRP A 297 11.42 -23.13 -5.71
C TRP A 297 10.11 -23.87 -5.94
N THR A 298 9.59 -24.42 -4.84
CA THR A 298 8.26 -25.03 -4.79
C THR A 298 7.44 -24.33 -3.72
N GLN A 299 6.27 -23.82 -4.09
CA GLN A 299 5.34 -23.24 -3.13
C GLN A 299 4.66 -24.32 -2.29
N LEU A 300 4.69 -24.14 -0.97
CA LEU A 300 3.96 -24.99 -0.04
C LEU A 300 2.51 -24.53 0.05
N VAL A 301 1.57 -25.47 -0.04
CA VAL A 301 0.13 -25.20 0.06
C VAL A 301 -0.42 -25.94 1.26
N PHE A 302 -1.02 -25.19 2.19
CA PHE A 302 -1.68 -25.73 3.37
C PHE A 302 -3.12 -26.13 3.05
N GLY A 303 -3.66 -27.12 3.77
CA GLY A 303 -5.06 -27.55 3.63
C GLY A 303 -6.05 -26.41 3.90
N THR A 304 -5.71 -25.53 4.83
CA THR A 304 -6.34 -24.20 5.01
C THR A 304 -5.35 -23.14 4.51
N PRO A 305 -5.64 -22.43 3.42
CA PRO A 305 -4.73 -21.42 2.89
C PRO A 305 -4.40 -20.34 3.93
N LEU A 306 -3.12 -20.04 4.07
CA LEU A 306 -2.68 -18.84 4.76
C LEU A 306 -2.96 -17.65 3.84
N THR A 307 -3.71 -16.66 4.31
CA THR A 307 -4.08 -15.49 3.48
C THR A 307 -3.35 -14.22 3.91
N SER A 308 -2.86 -14.15 5.15
CA SER A 308 -2.10 -13.03 5.67
C SER A 308 -0.64 -13.07 5.29
N ALA A 309 -0.01 -11.90 5.25
CA ALA A 309 1.41 -11.77 4.99
C ALA A 309 2.23 -12.43 6.11
N LEU A 310 3.19 -13.25 5.69
CA LEU A 310 4.24 -13.76 6.56
C LEU A 310 5.41 -12.78 6.48
N GLN A 311 5.91 -12.32 7.62
CA GLN A 311 6.87 -11.22 7.73
C GLN A 311 8.29 -11.72 7.93
N ALA A 312 8.48 -12.68 8.83
CA ALA A 312 9.81 -13.15 9.21
C ALA A 312 9.84 -14.68 9.24
N ILE A 313 11.04 -15.21 9.03
CA ILE A 313 11.38 -16.62 9.19
C ILE A 313 12.76 -16.70 9.82
N ALA A 314 12.95 -17.63 10.74
CA ALA A 314 14.22 -17.90 11.36
C ALA A 314 14.38 -19.40 11.58
N PHE A 315 15.58 -19.92 11.32
CA PHE A 315 16.02 -21.27 11.59
C PHE A 315 17.23 -21.26 12.51
N ASN A 316 17.28 -22.25 13.39
CA ASN A 316 18.50 -22.60 14.10
C ASN A 316 18.57 -24.12 14.19
N GLY A 317 19.47 -24.71 13.41
CA GLY A 317 19.51 -26.14 13.22
C GLY A 317 18.31 -26.64 12.40
N ALA A 318 17.68 -27.72 12.87
CA ALA A 318 16.48 -28.29 12.25
C ALA A 318 15.17 -27.60 12.69
N ALA A 319 15.24 -26.78 13.74
CA ALA A 319 14.09 -26.06 14.24
C ALA A 319 13.96 -24.71 13.54
N GLY A 320 12.73 -24.33 13.24
CA GLY A 320 12.42 -23.08 12.55
C GLY A 320 11.08 -22.51 12.98
N VAL A 321 10.95 -21.20 12.82
CA VAL A 321 9.77 -20.43 13.19
C VAL A 321 9.45 -19.41 12.11
N VAL A 322 8.16 -19.21 11.85
CA VAL A 322 7.63 -18.21 10.93
C VAL A 322 6.61 -17.36 11.66
N ALA A 323 6.68 -16.05 11.46
CA ALA A 323 5.77 -15.07 12.05
C ALA A 323 5.06 -14.25 10.96
N GLY A 324 3.82 -13.86 11.22
CA GLY A 324 3.00 -13.08 10.29
C GLY A 324 2.09 -12.06 10.95
N VAL A 325 1.50 -11.19 10.13
CA VAL A 325 0.78 -9.97 10.55
C VAL A 325 -0.51 -10.21 11.34
N ASP A 326 -1.07 -11.41 11.32
CA ASP A 326 -2.28 -11.76 12.07
C ASP A 326 -1.96 -12.43 13.42
N GLY A 327 -0.73 -12.28 13.93
CA GLY A 327 -0.25 -13.06 15.08
C GLY A 327 -0.03 -14.54 14.75
N THR A 328 0.10 -14.87 13.46
CA THR A 328 0.32 -16.25 13.03
C THR A 328 1.74 -16.67 13.36
N ILE A 329 1.89 -17.71 14.17
CA ILE A 329 3.17 -18.39 14.39
C ILE A 329 3.08 -19.81 13.82
N LEU A 330 4.06 -20.19 13.01
CA LEU A 330 4.27 -21.57 12.58
C LEU A 330 5.63 -22.04 13.11
N THR A 331 5.68 -23.24 13.67
CA THR A 331 6.93 -23.85 14.13
C THR A 331 7.19 -25.17 13.42
N THR A 332 8.47 -25.49 13.24
CA THR A 332 8.95 -26.76 12.70
C THR A 332 10.14 -27.25 13.53
N THR A 333 10.33 -28.56 13.57
CA THR A 333 11.49 -29.21 14.21
C THR A 333 12.21 -30.18 13.25
N ASP A 334 11.80 -30.22 11.98
CA ASP A 334 12.24 -31.17 10.96
C ASP A 334 12.70 -30.49 9.65
N ASN A 335 13.37 -29.34 9.76
CA ASN A 335 13.83 -28.51 8.62
C ASN A 335 12.67 -27.99 7.73
N GLY A 336 11.47 -27.87 8.28
CA GLY A 336 10.27 -27.46 7.56
C GLY A 336 9.61 -28.59 6.76
N GLY A 337 9.91 -29.86 7.09
CA GLY A 337 9.17 -31.02 6.57
C GLY A 337 7.69 -30.97 6.97
N SER A 338 7.43 -30.56 8.21
CA SER A 338 6.11 -30.32 8.78
C SER A 338 6.08 -29.01 9.58
N TRP A 339 4.94 -28.31 9.50
CA TRP A 339 4.72 -27.04 10.19
C TRP A 339 3.49 -27.15 11.08
N ALA A 340 3.64 -26.75 12.35
CA ALA A 340 2.57 -26.68 13.33
C ALA A 340 2.20 -25.22 13.59
N ARG A 341 0.90 -24.89 13.54
CA ARG A 341 0.42 -23.56 13.89
C ARG A 341 0.34 -23.42 15.42
N GLN A 342 0.89 -22.34 15.94
CA GLN A 342 0.85 -21.97 17.36
C GLN A 342 0.08 -20.66 17.53
N GLU A 343 -0.43 -20.43 18.73
CA GLU A 343 -1.13 -19.22 19.12
C GLU A 343 -0.41 -18.60 20.33
N ILE A 344 -0.10 -17.31 20.25
CA ILE A 344 0.39 -16.53 21.40
C ILE A 344 -0.83 -16.16 22.24
N LEU A 345 -0.90 -16.55 23.51
CA LEU A 345 -2.04 -16.20 24.36
C LEU A 345 -1.70 -14.98 25.23
N GLU A 346 -2.45 -13.90 25.09
CA GLU A 346 -2.37 -12.71 25.94
C GLU A 346 -3.38 -12.84 27.10
N VAL A 347 -2.94 -12.51 28.32
CA VAL A 347 -3.83 -12.37 29.48
C VAL A 347 -4.46 -10.98 29.40
N GLY A 348 -5.79 -10.89 29.46
CA GLY A 348 -6.50 -9.61 29.49
C GLY A 348 -6.02 -8.72 30.64
N GLN A 349 -5.88 -7.42 30.40
CA GLN A 349 -5.48 -6.46 31.43
C GLN A 349 -6.59 -6.17 32.47
N ASP A 350 -7.81 -6.69 32.26
CA ASP A 350 -8.93 -6.51 33.19
C ASP A 350 -8.87 -7.51 34.34
N GLU A 351 -8.91 -7.00 35.58
CA GLU A 351 -8.90 -7.78 36.83
C GLU A 351 -10.08 -8.78 36.95
N ASP A 352 -11.10 -8.70 36.07
CA ASP A 352 -12.34 -9.49 36.15
C ASP A 352 -12.45 -10.65 35.11
N ASP A 353 -11.62 -10.72 34.07
CA ASP A 353 -11.63 -11.85 33.12
C ASP A 353 -10.23 -12.42 32.84
N ASN A 354 -9.93 -13.53 33.52
CA ASN A 354 -8.62 -14.18 33.52
C ASN A 354 -8.49 -15.24 32.40
N GLN A 355 -9.27 -15.13 31.30
CA GLN A 355 -9.14 -16.06 30.17
C GLN A 355 -8.11 -15.58 29.14
N PRO A 356 -7.04 -16.36 28.87
CA PRO A 356 -6.06 -16.01 27.84
C PRO A 356 -6.69 -16.04 26.45
N ALA A 357 -6.48 -15.00 25.64
CA ALA A 357 -6.96 -14.91 24.26
C ALA A 357 -5.79 -14.84 23.25
N PRO A 358 -5.93 -15.40 22.04
CA PRO A 358 -4.84 -15.36 21.06
C PRO A 358 -4.50 -13.92 20.63
N THR A 359 -3.21 -13.65 20.50
CA THR A 359 -2.70 -12.39 19.95
C THR A 359 -3.16 -12.29 18.49
N THR A 360 -3.43 -11.06 18.10
CA THR A 360 -3.65 -10.71 16.70
C THR A 360 -2.78 -9.52 16.34
N ARG A 361 -1.76 -9.24 17.17
CA ARG A 361 -0.80 -8.18 16.93
C ARG A 361 0.07 -8.59 15.74
N PRO A 362 0.42 -7.66 14.83
CA PRO A 362 1.32 -7.98 13.74
C PRO A 362 2.71 -8.28 14.29
N LEU A 363 3.21 -9.46 13.95
CA LEU A 363 4.54 -9.90 14.32
C LEU A 363 5.47 -9.58 13.16
N ASN A 364 6.47 -8.74 13.42
CA ASN A 364 7.29 -8.12 12.36
C ASN A 364 8.68 -8.73 12.25
N ASP A 365 9.15 -9.37 13.31
CA ASP A 365 10.52 -9.87 13.41
C ASP A 365 10.57 -11.20 14.16
N LEU A 366 11.66 -11.95 13.97
CA LEU A 366 11.95 -13.19 14.67
C LEU A 366 13.43 -13.29 15.03
N ALA A 367 13.71 -13.65 16.28
CA ALA A 367 15.01 -14.10 16.71
C ALA A 367 14.89 -15.46 17.39
N MET A 368 15.85 -16.34 17.18
CA MET A 368 15.86 -17.69 17.75
C MET A 368 17.24 -18.07 18.26
N ASN A 369 17.28 -18.66 19.45
CA ASN A 369 18.49 -19.15 20.07
C ASN A 369 18.29 -20.58 20.57
N VAL A 370 19.33 -21.39 20.46
CA VAL A 370 19.37 -22.75 20.99
C VAL A 370 20.51 -22.84 21.99
N ASN A 371 20.17 -23.10 23.25
CA ASN A 371 21.18 -23.17 24.31
C ASN A 371 21.96 -24.49 24.25
N GLU A 372 23.02 -24.61 25.07
CA GLU A 372 23.87 -25.81 25.10
C GLU A 372 23.12 -27.09 25.51
N SER A 373 21.99 -26.97 26.21
CA SER A 373 21.08 -28.08 26.55
C SER A 373 20.10 -28.44 25.44
N GLY A 374 20.07 -27.69 24.33
CA GLY A 374 19.17 -27.89 23.21
C GLY A 374 17.76 -27.29 23.41
N GLU A 375 17.56 -26.47 24.44
CA GLU A 375 16.31 -25.75 24.62
C GLU A 375 16.27 -24.55 23.67
N ILE A 376 15.11 -24.36 23.05
CA ILE A 376 14.89 -23.34 22.03
C ILE A 376 14.17 -22.17 22.67
N THR A 377 14.84 -21.01 22.68
CA THR A 377 14.22 -19.73 23.05
C THR A 377 13.97 -18.92 21.79
N MET A 378 12.77 -18.34 21.69
CA MET A 378 12.36 -17.54 20.54
C MET A 378 11.86 -16.18 21.02
N TRP A 379 12.09 -15.16 20.20
CA TRP A 379 11.56 -13.82 20.40
C TRP A 379 10.90 -13.34 19.12
N THR A 380 9.84 -12.57 19.28
CA THR A 380 9.23 -11.82 18.19
C THR A 380 8.81 -10.47 18.71
N SER A 381 8.98 -9.45 17.88
CA SER A 381 8.47 -8.12 18.20
C SER A 381 7.22 -7.81 17.41
N SER A 382 6.33 -7.10 18.08
CA SER A 382 5.22 -6.42 17.46
C SER A 382 5.44 -4.93 17.55
N ASP A 383 5.31 -4.28 16.40
CA ASP A 383 5.04 -2.86 16.33
C ASP A 383 3.53 -2.74 16.14
N ASP A 384 2.79 -2.59 17.24
CA ASP A 384 1.41 -2.15 17.12
C ASP A 384 1.44 -0.66 16.76
N ASN A 385 1.45 -0.39 15.46
CA ASN A 385 0.88 0.83 14.94
C ASN A 385 -0.64 0.76 15.17
N VAL A 386 -1.06 0.96 16.42
CA VAL A 386 -2.48 0.95 16.75
C VAL A 386 -3.19 2.01 15.88
N TRP A 387 -2.54 3.17 15.62
CA TRP A 387 -3.12 4.26 14.83
C TRP A 387 -2.11 5.19 14.11
N GLU A 388 -1.54 4.76 12.98
CA GLU A 388 -0.79 5.65 12.04
C GLU A 388 -1.57 5.94 10.75
N TRP A 389 -2.78 6.45 10.88
CA TRP A 389 -3.62 6.77 9.74
C TRP A 389 -4.42 8.01 10.09
N GLY A 390 -3.88 9.13 9.64
CA GLY A 390 -4.54 10.41 9.70
C GLY A 390 -4.73 10.90 8.28
N LEU A 391 -5.96 11.24 7.92
CA LEU A 391 -6.25 11.92 6.65
C LEU A 391 -5.30 13.11 6.40
N LEU A 392 -4.92 13.81 7.48
CA LEU A 392 -4.01 14.95 7.43
C LEU A 392 -2.52 14.55 7.31
N GLY A 393 -2.15 13.35 7.76
CA GLY A 393 -0.78 12.82 7.70
C GLY A 393 -0.40 12.25 6.32
N GLY A 394 -1.38 12.02 5.44
CA GLY A 394 -1.14 11.51 4.08
C GLY A 394 -0.91 10.00 3.98
N ASP A 395 -0.82 9.30 5.11
CA ASP A 395 -0.91 7.84 5.18
C ASP A 395 -2.36 7.42 5.47
N LEU A 396 -2.90 6.60 4.57
CA LEU A 396 -4.26 6.07 4.65
C LEU A 396 -4.29 4.70 5.36
N GLY A 397 -3.15 4.25 5.86
CA GLY A 397 -2.98 3.00 6.56
C GLY A 397 -2.86 1.79 5.63
N ILE A 398 -2.90 0.61 6.26
CA ILE A 398 -2.77 -0.68 5.59
C ILE A 398 -4.13 -1.37 5.57
N SER A 399 -4.42 -2.02 4.44
CA SER A 399 -5.61 -2.86 4.26
C SER A 399 -5.47 -4.11 5.14
N PRO A 400 -6.37 -4.36 6.11
CA PRO A 400 -6.31 -5.55 6.96
C PRO A 400 -6.50 -6.85 6.17
N ARG A 401 -7.10 -6.78 4.97
CA ARG A 401 -7.34 -7.93 4.09
C ARG A 401 -6.15 -8.28 3.22
N SER A 402 -5.41 -7.29 2.74
CA SER A 402 -4.33 -7.50 1.76
C SER A 402 -2.93 -7.31 2.34
N GLY A 403 -2.79 -6.68 3.50
CA GLY A 403 -1.49 -6.32 4.08
C GLY A 403 -0.77 -5.19 3.33
N VAL A 404 -1.36 -4.64 2.26
CA VAL A 404 -0.75 -3.59 1.42
C VAL A 404 -1.21 -2.20 1.86
N SER A 405 -0.32 -1.20 1.73
CA SER A 405 -0.64 0.20 1.98
C SER A 405 -1.74 0.71 1.05
N ILE A 406 -2.81 1.26 1.64
CA ILE A 406 -3.95 1.84 0.93
C ILE A 406 -3.50 3.05 0.10
N SER A 407 -2.56 3.84 0.63
CA SER A 407 -2.03 5.01 -0.08
C SER A 407 -1.35 4.61 -1.40
N MET A 408 -0.61 3.50 -1.39
CA MET A 408 0.03 2.95 -2.59
C MET A 408 -1.01 2.42 -3.58
N MET A 409 -2.03 1.68 -3.10
CA MET A 409 -3.12 1.18 -3.96
C MET A 409 -3.84 2.33 -4.67
N ILE A 410 -4.14 3.41 -3.96
CA ILE A 410 -4.79 4.58 -4.54
C ILE A 410 -3.85 5.31 -5.50
N LYS A 411 -2.58 5.53 -5.13
CA LYS A 411 -1.59 6.18 -6.02
C LYS A 411 -1.42 5.42 -7.34
N ARG A 412 -1.50 4.09 -7.32
CA ARG A 412 -1.43 3.25 -8.52
C ARG A 412 -2.69 3.33 -9.39
N ASN A 413 -3.87 3.36 -8.80
CA ASN A 413 -5.14 3.25 -9.53
C ASN A 413 -5.78 4.60 -9.89
N LEU A 414 -5.48 5.68 -9.16
CA LEU A 414 -6.02 7.02 -9.40
C LEU A 414 -5.64 7.60 -10.78
N PRO A 415 -4.39 7.49 -11.24
CA PRO A 415 -4.03 7.92 -12.59
C PRO A 415 -4.83 7.20 -13.68
N ASN A 416 -5.10 5.90 -13.52
CA ASN A 416 -5.83 5.12 -14.50
C ASN A 416 -7.27 5.64 -14.70
N SER A 417 -7.98 5.88 -13.60
CA SER A 417 -9.33 6.48 -13.65
C SER A 417 -9.31 7.89 -14.24
N ALA A 418 -8.29 8.69 -13.91
CA ALA A 418 -8.13 10.02 -14.46
C ALA A 418 -7.90 10.01 -15.98
N ILE A 419 -7.06 9.10 -16.49
CA ILE A 419 -6.83 8.93 -17.94
C ILE A 419 -8.14 8.60 -18.65
N LEU A 420 -8.92 7.65 -18.12
CA LEU A 420 -10.21 7.27 -18.69
C LEU A 420 -11.18 8.46 -18.70
N ALA A 421 -11.28 9.19 -17.59
CA ALA A 421 -12.13 10.38 -17.48
C ALA A 421 -11.75 11.47 -18.49
N VAL A 422 -10.46 11.82 -18.56
CA VAL A 422 -9.94 12.88 -19.44
C VAL A 422 -10.09 12.48 -20.91
N ALA A 423 -9.75 11.24 -21.27
CA ALA A 423 -9.90 10.75 -22.64
C ALA A 423 -11.37 10.76 -23.08
N ALA A 424 -12.29 10.30 -22.23
CA ALA A 424 -13.71 10.36 -22.49
C ALA A 424 -14.20 11.81 -22.64
N PHE A 425 -13.74 12.73 -21.79
CA PHE A 425 -14.12 14.15 -21.87
C PHE A 425 -13.62 14.82 -23.16
N LEU A 426 -12.37 14.56 -23.55
CA LEU A 426 -11.75 15.11 -24.76
C LEU A 426 -12.43 14.62 -26.04
N VAL A 427 -13.03 13.43 -26.04
CA VAL A 427 -13.80 12.91 -27.17
C VAL A 427 -15.25 13.42 -27.09
N ALA A 428 -15.88 13.35 -25.93
CA ALA A 428 -17.29 13.67 -25.75
C ALA A 428 -17.58 15.15 -26.00
N VAL A 429 -16.85 16.07 -25.38
CA VAL A 429 -17.20 17.51 -25.46
C VAL A 429 -17.16 18.03 -26.91
N PRO A 430 -16.09 17.84 -27.70
CA PRO A 430 -16.04 18.35 -29.06
C PRO A 430 -17.09 17.71 -29.99
N THR A 431 -17.26 16.39 -29.92
CA THR A 431 -18.21 15.67 -30.78
C THR A 431 -19.65 16.07 -30.47
N SER A 432 -20.00 16.21 -29.20
CA SER A 432 -21.33 16.59 -28.74
C SER A 432 -21.68 18.03 -29.07
N LEU A 433 -20.73 18.95 -28.90
CA LEU A 433 -20.91 20.35 -29.26
C LEU A 433 -21.04 20.54 -30.77
N ALA A 434 -20.19 19.87 -31.55
CA ALA A 434 -20.28 19.91 -33.00
C ALA A 434 -21.65 19.41 -33.48
N ALA A 435 -22.12 18.28 -32.96
CA ALA A 435 -23.44 17.73 -33.26
C ALA A 435 -24.57 18.68 -32.80
N GLY A 436 -24.52 19.17 -31.57
CA GLY A 436 -25.56 20.00 -30.98
C GLY A 436 -25.70 21.36 -31.65
N VAL A 437 -24.59 22.01 -31.99
CA VAL A 437 -24.58 23.26 -32.76
C VAL A 437 -25.13 23.02 -34.16
N TRP A 438 -24.68 21.97 -34.84
CA TRP A 438 -25.12 21.68 -36.20
C TRP A 438 -26.63 21.44 -36.28
N VAL A 439 -27.15 20.61 -35.35
CA VAL A 439 -28.58 20.31 -35.24
C VAL A 439 -29.38 21.55 -34.80
N GLY A 440 -28.85 22.36 -33.89
CA GLY A 440 -29.53 23.57 -33.40
C GLY A 440 -29.64 24.67 -34.46
N VAL A 441 -28.67 24.79 -35.37
CA VAL A 441 -28.74 25.74 -36.51
C VAL A 441 -29.73 25.26 -37.57
N HIS A 442 -29.94 23.94 -37.70
CA HIS A 442 -30.85 23.33 -38.68
C HIS A 442 -31.92 22.47 -38.00
N PRO A 443 -32.88 23.10 -37.27
CA PRO A 443 -33.94 22.37 -36.61
C PRO A 443 -34.83 21.63 -37.62
N ASP A 444 -35.43 20.53 -37.19
CA ASP A 444 -36.38 19.68 -37.95
C ASP A 444 -35.81 18.91 -39.15
N THR A 445 -34.48 18.88 -39.30
CA THR A 445 -33.81 18.02 -40.30
C THR A 445 -33.93 16.52 -39.95
N LYS A 446 -33.72 15.64 -40.93
CA LYS A 446 -33.69 14.17 -40.67
C LYS A 446 -32.62 13.80 -39.63
N LEU A 447 -31.45 14.45 -39.71
CA LEU A 447 -30.36 14.25 -38.76
C LEU A 447 -30.73 14.77 -37.36
N ASP A 448 -31.41 15.92 -37.25
CA ASP A 448 -31.99 16.38 -35.98
C ASP A 448 -32.90 15.32 -35.37
N ARG A 449 -33.88 14.80 -36.13
CA ARG A 449 -34.81 13.79 -35.63
C ARG A 449 -34.11 12.52 -35.16
N ILE A 450 -33.14 12.01 -35.93
CA ILE A 450 -32.37 10.80 -35.58
C ILE A 450 -31.55 11.03 -34.31
N LEU A 451 -30.78 12.11 -34.24
CA LEU A 451 -29.90 12.39 -33.11
C LEU A 451 -30.71 12.74 -31.85
N SER A 452 -31.78 13.51 -31.98
CA SER A 452 -32.67 13.86 -30.87
C SER A 452 -33.39 12.62 -30.32
N GLN A 453 -33.93 11.76 -31.18
CA GLN A 453 -34.56 10.49 -30.76
C GLN A 453 -33.54 9.49 -30.19
N GLY A 454 -32.37 9.35 -30.82
CA GLY A 454 -31.29 8.48 -30.33
C GLY A 454 -30.74 8.92 -28.97
N SER A 455 -30.63 10.24 -28.75
CA SER A 455 -30.21 10.79 -27.45
C SER A 455 -31.21 10.47 -26.33
N LEU A 456 -32.51 10.43 -26.63
CA LEU A 456 -33.54 10.04 -25.66
C LEU A 456 -33.40 8.58 -25.21
N LEU A 457 -33.12 7.68 -26.16
CA LEU A 457 -32.84 6.27 -25.86
C LEU A 457 -31.60 6.13 -24.97
N THR A 458 -30.52 6.83 -25.33
CA THR A 458 -29.25 6.76 -24.59
C THR A 458 -29.40 7.30 -23.16
N ILE A 459 -30.12 8.40 -22.96
CA ILE A 459 -30.39 8.96 -21.62
C ILE A 459 -31.27 8.02 -20.78
N SER A 460 -32.10 7.20 -21.43
CA SER A 460 -32.98 6.24 -20.75
C SER A 460 -32.26 4.93 -20.39
N LEU A 461 -31.11 4.64 -21.01
CA LEU A 461 -30.32 3.45 -20.73
C LEU A 461 -29.27 3.76 -19.66
N PRO A 462 -29.21 2.97 -18.57
CA PRO A 462 -28.08 3.03 -17.65
C PRO A 462 -26.75 2.78 -18.37
N GLU A 463 -25.67 3.41 -17.91
CA GLU A 463 -24.34 3.29 -18.53
C GLU A 463 -23.84 1.85 -18.60
N PHE A 464 -24.11 1.03 -17.58
CA PHE A 464 -23.72 -0.39 -17.62
C PHE A 464 -24.41 -1.15 -18.75
N VAL A 465 -25.66 -0.80 -19.08
CA VAL A 465 -26.39 -1.44 -20.19
C VAL A 465 -25.74 -1.04 -21.51
N THR A 466 -25.41 0.24 -21.66
CA THR A 466 -24.69 0.73 -22.85
C THR A 466 -23.33 0.04 -22.98
N GLY A 467 -22.57 -0.10 -21.90
CA GLY A 467 -21.29 -0.81 -21.88
C GLY A 467 -21.42 -2.28 -22.27
N VAL A 468 -22.40 -2.99 -21.69
CA VAL A 468 -22.68 -4.39 -22.03
C VAL A 468 -23.11 -4.55 -23.49
N LEU A 469 -23.93 -3.64 -24.03
CA LEU A 469 -24.30 -3.65 -25.46
C LEU A 469 -23.10 -3.40 -26.37
N LEU A 470 -22.21 -2.47 -25.99
CA LEU A 470 -20.98 -2.22 -26.73
C LEU A 470 -20.06 -3.44 -26.71
N ILE A 471 -19.95 -4.15 -25.59
CA ILE A 471 -19.24 -5.43 -25.51
C ILE A 471 -19.89 -6.46 -26.44
N LEU A 472 -21.22 -6.61 -26.39
CA LEU A 472 -21.93 -7.57 -27.23
C LEU A 472 -21.69 -7.31 -28.73
N ILE A 473 -21.79 -6.05 -29.15
CA ILE A 473 -21.67 -5.66 -30.55
C ILE A 473 -20.20 -5.71 -31.00
N PHE A 474 -19.34 -4.91 -30.37
CA PHE A 474 -18.00 -4.66 -30.87
C PHE A 474 -16.97 -5.72 -30.44
N SER A 475 -17.21 -6.41 -29.33
CA SER A 475 -16.34 -7.49 -28.89
C SER A 475 -16.90 -8.85 -29.30
N ALA A 476 -18.10 -9.21 -28.86
CA ALA A 476 -18.61 -10.57 -29.06
C ALA A 476 -19.04 -10.87 -30.50
N THR A 477 -19.65 -9.91 -31.22
CA THR A 477 -20.10 -10.15 -32.61
C THR A 477 -19.11 -9.72 -33.68
N LEU A 478 -18.40 -8.61 -33.48
CA LEU A 478 -17.52 -8.01 -34.49
C LEU A 478 -16.04 -8.33 -34.27
N ASP A 479 -15.63 -8.71 -33.06
CA ASP A 479 -14.23 -8.96 -32.66
C ASP A 479 -13.28 -7.79 -32.98
N TRP A 480 -13.78 -6.55 -32.91
CA TRP A 480 -12.99 -5.34 -33.18
C TRP A 480 -12.15 -4.92 -31.98
N PHE A 481 -12.67 -5.13 -30.77
CA PHE A 481 -12.05 -4.68 -29.52
C PHE A 481 -12.17 -5.74 -28.42
N PRO A 482 -11.23 -5.77 -27.47
CA PRO A 482 -11.28 -6.68 -26.33
C PRO A 482 -12.45 -6.33 -25.40
N SER A 483 -13.05 -7.34 -24.78
CA SER A 483 -14.16 -7.18 -23.82
C SER A 483 -13.69 -6.76 -22.43
N SER A 484 -12.43 -7.04 -22.07
CA SER A 484 -11.82 -6.66 -20.81
C SER A 484 -10.63 -5.72 -21.02
N SER A 485 -10.45 -4.79 -20.10
CA SER A 485 -9.42 -3.77 -20.11
C SER A 485 -8.42 -3.97 -18.96
N ILE A 486 -8.04 -5.22 -18.72
CA ILE A 486 -7.06 -5.60 -17.69
C ILE A 486 -5.65 -5.19 -18.17
N MET A 487 -4.83 -4.64 -17.27
CA MET A 487 -3.41 -4.34 -17.51
C MET A 487 -2.53 -5.28 -16.69
N LEU A 488 -1.39 -5.71 -17.26
CA LEU A 488 -0.40 -6.48 -16.52
C LEU A 488 0.48 -5.56 -15.65
N PRO A 489 1.11 -6.07 -14.58
CA PRO A 489 2.05 -5.29 -13.77
C PRO A 489 3.18 -4.70 -14.63
N GLY A 490 3.41 -3.39 -14.52
CA GLY A 490 4.45 -2.66 -15.27
C GLY A 490 4.02 -2.16 -16.67
N GLU A 491 2.85 -2.56 -17.17
CA GLU A 491 2.33 -2.10 -18.46
C GLU A 491 1.59 -0.76 -18.30
N SER A 492 1.85 0.19 -19.20
CA SER A 492 1.18 1.48 -19.23
C SER A 492 -0.08 1.43 -20.09
N VAL A 493 -1.04 2.32 -19.79
CA VAL A 493 -2.27 2.50 -20.58
C VAL A 493 -1.97 2.82 -22.05
N TRP A 494 -0.82 3.44 -22.31
CA TRP A 494 -0.38 3.86 -23.65
C TRP A 494 0.17 2.73 -24.51
N ASP A 495 0.58 1.61 -23.91
CA ASP A 495 1.14 0.48 -24.66
C ASP A 495 0.04 -0.27 -25.43
N ARG A 496 -1.19 -0.24 -24.91
CA ARG A 496 -2.38 -0.87 -25.52
C ARG A 496 -3.60 0.04 -25.51
N PRO A 497 -3.64 1.10 -26.34
CA PRO A 497 -4.75 2.05 -26.32
C PRO A 497 -6.10 1.43 -26.72
N GLY A 498 -6.09 0.29 -27.43
CA GLY A 498 -7.31 -0.44 -27.82
C GLY A 498 -8.19 -0.86 -26.64
N ILE A 499 -7.61 -1.06 -25.45
CA ILE A 499 -8.36 -1.46 -24.26
C ILE A 499 -9.26 -0.34 -23.71
N LEU A 500 -8.98 0.92 -24.06
CA LEU A 500 -9.75 2.08 -23.60
C LEU A 500 -10.95 2.41 -24.48
N VAL A 501 -11.03 1.87 -25.71
CA VAL A 501 -12.02 2.31 -26.71
C VAL A 501 -13.45 2.07 -26.23
N LEU A 502 -13.79 0.87 -25.77
CA LEU A 502 -15.14 0.55 -25.30
C LEU A 502 -15.52 1.29 -24.00
N PRO A 503 -14.67 1.36 -22.97
CA PRO A 503 -14.89 2.23 -21.82
C PRO A 503 -15.14 3.70 -22.20
N ILE A 504 -14.28 4.28 -23.06
CA ILE A 504 -14.40 5.67 -23.52
C ILE A 504 -15.72 5.87 -24.26
N LEU A 505 -16.10 4.98 -25.16
CA LEU A 505 -17.36 5.07 -25.90
C LEU A 505 -18.59 4.99 -24.98
N THR A 506 -18.50 4.19 -23.91
CA THR A 506 -19.58 4.07 -22.93
C THR A 506 -19.80 5.41 -22.21
N VAL A 507 -18.74 6.00 -21.65
CA VAL A 507 -18.81 7.30 -20.97
C VAL A 507 -19.18 8.42 -21.97
N THR A 508 -18.60 8.36 -23.18
CA THR A 508 -18.87 9.33 -24.25
C THR A 508 -20.33 9.32 -24.64
N GLY A 509 -20.96 8.15 -24.81
CA GLY A 509 -22.37 8.05 -25.19
C GLY A 509 -23.29 8.77 -24.20
N ALA A 510 -23.04 8.57 -22.90
CA ALA A 510 -23.82 9.21 -21.85
C ALA A 510 -23.66 10.75 -21.85
N LEU A 511 -22.42 11.24 -21.88
CA LEU A 511 -22.14 12.68 -21.97
C LEU A 511 -22.65 13.29 -23.27
N PHE A 512 -22.57 12.54 -24.37
CA PHE A 512 -22.93 13.01 -25.70
C PHE A 512 -24.39 13.37 -25.80
N ALA A 513 -25.25 12.45 -25.37
CA ALA A 513 -26.68 12.69 -25.41
C ALA A 513 -27.09 13.93 -24.58
N TYR A 514 -26.42 14.15 -23.45
CA TYR A 514 -26.72 15.26 -22.56
C TYR A 514 -26.20 16.62 -23.10
N ILE A 515 -24.93 16.70 -23.47
CA ILE A 515 -24.29 17.93 -23.96
C ILE A 515 -24.89 18.36 -25.31
N MET A 516 -25.10 17.42 -26.23
CA MET A 516 -25.68 17.70 -27.55
C MET A 516 -27.06 18.31 -27.43
N ARG A 517 -27.93 17.74 -26.58
CA ARG A 517 -29.31 18.19 -26.41
C ARG A 517 -29.40 19.58 -25.78
N MET A 518 -28.52 19.87 -24.82
CA MET A 518 -28.42 21.20 -24.21
C MET A 518 -27.90 22.24 -25.20
N ALA A 519 -26.81 21.93 -25.91
CA ALA A 519 -26.26 22.80 -26.96
C ALA A 519 -27.29 23.09 -28.05
N ARG A 520 -28.02 22.08 -28.51
CA ARG A 520 -29.12 22.23 -29.48
C ARG A 520 -30.18 23.21 -28.97
N SER A 521 -30.66 23.03 -27.74
CA SER A 521 -31.70 23.89 -27.15
C SER A 521 -31.26 25.36 -27.10
N ASN A 522 -30.06 25.61 -26.58
CA ASN A 522 -29.53 26.96 -26.44
C ASN A 522 -29.25 27.63 -27.79
N VAL A 523 -28.79 26.86 -28.78
CA VAL A 523 -28.56 27.37 -30.14
C VAL A 523 -29.87 27.75 -30.81
N ILE A 524 -30.93 26.94 -30.68
CA ILE A 524 -32.27 27.27 -31.23
C ILE A 524 -32.81 28.55 -30.59
N GLU A 525 -32.67 28.70 -29.27
CA GLU A 525 -33.10 29.90 -28.55
C GLU A 525 -32.38 31.15 -29.07
N VAL A 526 -31.04 31.10 -29.15
CA VAL A 526 -30.22 32.23 -29.61
C VAL A 526 -30.45 32.55 -31.08
N MET A 527 -30.61 31.53 -31.94
CA MET A 527 -30.92 31.71 -33.37
C MET A 527 -32.24 32.47 -33.58
N ASN A 528 -33.19 32.35 -32.65
CA ASN A 528 -34.47 33.02 -32.73
C ASN A 528 -34.49 34.45 -32.16
N SER A 529 -33.37 34.93 -31.60
CA SER A 529 -33.26 36.27 -31.01
C SER A 529 -33.21 37.41 -32.04
N ASP A 530 -33.66 38.60 -31.64
CA ASP A 530 -33.79 39.77 -32.52
C ASP A 530 -32.46 40.22 -33.13
N TYR A 531 -31.37 40.17 -32.35
CA TYR A 531 -30.06 40.58 -32.84
C TYR A 531 -29.48 39.62 -33.87
N VAL A 532 -29.76 38.31 -33.76
CA VAL A 532 -29.36 37.31 -34.77
C VAL A 532 -30.18 37.49 -36.04
N ARG A 533 -31.50 37.69 -35.94
CA ARG A 533 -32.35 38.00 -37.11
C ARG A 533 -31.87 39.26 -37.82
N ALA A 534 -31.54 40.32 -37.08
CA ALA A 534 -31.00 41.55 -37.67
C ALA A 534 -29.66 41.32 -38.38
N ALA A 535 -28.77 40.48 -37.84
CA ALA A 535 -27.51 40.11 -38.47
C ALA A 535 -27.72 39.34 -39.79
N ILE A 536 -28.69 38.42 -39.82
CA ILE A 536 -29.08 37.67 -41.02
C ILE A 536 -29.67 38.61 -42.08
N LEU A 537 -30.57 39.53 -41.69
CA LEU A 537 -31.18 40.52 -42.58
C LEU A 537 -30.16 41.51 -43.18
N LYS A 538 -29.05 41.76 -42.48
CA LYS A 538 -27.90 42.53 -43.00
C LYS A 538 -27.05 41.77 -44.02
N GLY A 539 -27.40 40.53 -44.36
CA GLY A 539 -26.71 39.73 -45.38
C GLY A 539 -25.40 39.08 -44.91
N LEU A 540 -25.16 38.99 -43.59
CA LEU A 540 -23.97 38.30 -43.07
C LEU A 540 -24.05 36.79 -43.39
N PRO A 541 -22.93 36.15 -43.80
CA PRO A 541 -22.93 34.73 -44.10
C PRO A 541 -23.15 33.89 -42.84
N MET A 542 -23.91 32.79 -42.95
CA MET A 542 -24.37 32.00 -41.81
C MET A 542 -23.24 31.51 -40.91
N HIS A 543 -22.10 31.07 -41.46
CA HIS A 543 -20.95 30.63 -40.65
C HIS A 543 -20.41 31.75 -39.74
N ARG A 544 -20.43 33.01 -40.20
CA ARG A 544 -19.98 34.16 -39.43
C ARG A 544 -21.00 34.53 -38.36
N VAL A 545 -22.29 34.45 -38.69
CA VAL A 545 -23.37 34.63 -37.71
C VAL A 545 -23.26 33.61 -36.59
N VAL A 546 -23.06 32.33 -36.94
CA VAL A 546 -22.95 31.24 -35.98
C VAL A 546 -21.73 31.40 -35.07
N ILE A 547 -20.52 31.56 -35.64
CA ILE A 547 -19.28 31.64 -34.84
C ILE A 547 -19.19 32.94 -34.02
N ARG A 548 -19.63 34.08 -34.58
CA ARG A 548 -19.44 35.40 -33.95
C ARG A 548 -20.59 35.82 -33.04
N HIS A 549 -21.83 35.43 -33.34
CA HIS A 549 -23.02 35.93 -32.66
C HIS A 549 -23.79 34.85 -31.91
N VAL A 550 -23.84 33.62 -32.43
CA VAL A 550 -24.63 32.54 -31.82
C VAL A 550 -23.81 31.77 -30.79
N LEU A 551 -22.67 31.18 -31.18
CA LEU A 551 -21.85 30.33 -30.30
C LEU A 551 -21.49 31.01 -28.97
N PRO A 552 -20.92 32.24 -28.95
CA PRO A 552 -20.49 32.85 -27.69
C PRO A 552 -21.63 33.05 -26.69
N ASN A 553 -22.87 33.21 -27.16
CA ASN A 553 -24.04 33.42 -26.31
C ASN A 553 -24.78 32.11 -25.98
N ALA A 554 -24.84 31.17 -26.94
CA ALA A 554 -25.50 29.87 -26.76
C ALA A 554 -24.67 28.89 -25.93
N MET A 555 -23.36 29.08 -25.87
CA MET A 555 -22.45 28.17 -25.17
C MET A 555 -22.37 28.43 -23.67
N LEU A 556 -22.75 29.62 -23.17
CA LEU A 556 -22.63 29.94 -21.74
C LEU A 556 -23.38 28.93 -20.85
N PRO A 557 -24.66 28.60 -21.10
CA PRO A 557 -25.36 27.61 -20.28
C PRO A 557 -24.81 26.20 -20.53
N THR A 558 -24.42 25.88 -21.77
CA THR A 558 -23.85 24.57 -22.10
C THR A 558 -22.52 24.31 -21.40
N ILE A 559 -21.66 25.33 -21.26
CA ILE A 559 -20.40 25.23 -20.53
C ILE A 559 -20.66 24.94 -19.04
N THR A 560 -21.62 25.63 -18.41
CA THR A 560 -22.01 25.33 -17.02
C THR A 560 -22.46 23.87 -16.88
N VAL A 561 -23.21 23.37 -17.85
CA VAL A 561 -23.68 21.99 -17.88
C VAL A 561 -22.52 21.01 -18.05
N ILE A 562 -21.59 21.26 -18.97
CA ILE A 562 -20.37 20.46 -19.14
C ILE A 562 -19.59 20.43 -17.82
N ALA A 563 -19.41 21.59 -17.18
CA ALA A 563 -18.65 21.74 -15.95
C ALA A 563 -19.30 20.98 -14.78
N ASN A 564 -20.62 21.07 -14.62
CA ASN A 564 -21.37 20.32 -13.61
C ASN A 564 -21.37 18.79 -13.81
N ASN A 565 -21.15 18.32 -15.05
CA ASN A 565 -21.14 16.87 -15.34
C ASN A 565 -19.79 16.21 -15.07
N VAL A 566 -18.71 16.98 -14.89
CA VAL A 566 -17.39 16.42 -14.55
C VAL A 566 -17.47 15.62 -13.25
N GLY A 567 -18.21 16.11 -12.25
CA GLY A 567 -18.44 15.37 -11.01
C GLY A 567 -19.23 14.07 -11.23
N TRP A 568 -20.31 14.11 -12.02
CA TRP A 568 -21.13 12.94 -12.32
C TRP A 568 -20.33 11.83 -13.03
N MET A 569 -19.38 12.20 -13.89
CA MET A 569 -18.50 11.25 -14.58
C MET A 569 -17.77 10.32 -13.61
N PHE A 570 -17.31 10.80 -12.45
CA PHE A 570 -16.62 9.94 -11.47
C PHE A 570 -17.52 8.89 -10.84
N GLY A 571 -18.83 9.15 -10.72
CA GLY A 571 -19.80 8.13 -10.29
C GLY A 571 -20.06 7.08 -11.37
N GLY A 572 -20.27 7.51 -12.61
CA GLY A 572 -20.45 6.62 -13.77
C GLY A 572 -19.22 5.77 -14.07
N LEU A 573 -18.03 6.34 -13.90
CA LEU A 573 -16.74 5.66 -14.06
C LEU A 573 -16.63 4.42 -13.17
N ILE A 574 -17.16 4.43 -11.94
CA ILE A 574 -17.13 3.25 -11.06
C ILE A 574 -17.76 2.03 -11.74
N ILE A 575 -18.89 2.26 -12.39
CA ILE A 575 -19.65 1.21 -13.05
C ILE A 575 -18.94 0.77 -14.34
N VAL A 576 -18.44 1.73 -15.12
CA VAL A 576 -17.69 1.44 -16.36
C VAL A 576 -16.42 0.63 -16.05
N GLU A 577 -15.65 1.04 -15.04
CA GLU A 577 -14.44 0.33 -14.61
C GLU A 577 -14.74 -1.11 -14.18
N SER A 578 -15.85 -1.32 -13.50
CA SER A 578 -16.30 -2.66 -13.10
C SER A 578 -16.66 -3.53 -14.31
N VAL A 579 -17.50 -3.01 -15.21
CA VAL A 579 -18.00 -3.74 -16.38
C VAL A 579 -16.87 -4.16 -17.31
N PHE A 580 -15.87 -3.28 -17.51
CA PHE A 580 -14.71 -3.55 -18.36
C PHE A 580 -13.51 -4.13 -17.60
N ALA A 581 -13.64 -4.41 -16.30
CA ALA A 581 -12.55 -4.85 -15.43
C ALA A 581 -11.29 -3.95 -15.48
N TYR A 582 -11.48 -2.65 -15.69
CA TYR A 582 -10.40 -1.67 -15.77
C TYR A 582 -9.81 -1.38 -14.37
N PRO A 583 -8.48 -1.33 -14.21
CA PRO A 583 -7.81 -1.16 -12.90
C PRO A 583 -7.85 0.30 -12.42
N GLY A 584 -9.05 0.82 -12.14
CA GLY A 584 -9.29 2.16 -11.60
C GLY A 584 -9.65 2.18 -10.11
N VAL A 585 -9.95 3.37 -9.60
CA VAL A 585 -10.31 3.66 -8.20
C VAL A 585 -11.72 3.20 -7.87
N GLY A 586 -12.64 3.24 -8.83
CA GLY A 586 -13.99 2.74 -8.66
C GLY A 586 -14.04 1.23 -8.47
N ARG A 587 -13.19 0.50 -9.21
CA ARG A 587 -13.00 -0.93 -8.97
C ARG A 587 -12.39 -1.21 -7.58
N LEU A 588 -11.46 -0.39 -7.09
CA LEU A 588 -10.96 -0.50 -5.71
C LEU A 588 -12.07 -0.30 -4.68
N LEU A 589 -12.97 0.65 -4.91
CA LEU A 589 -14.12 0.87 -4.02
C LEU A 589 -15.03 -0.37 -3.98
N LEU A 590 -15.35 -0.96 -5.13
CA LEU A 590 -16.15 -2.19 -5.20
C LEU A 590 -15.43 -3.37 -4.54
N MET A 591 -14.11 -3.49 -4.72
CA MET A 591 -13.30 -4.49 -4.05
C MET A 591 -13.33 -4.31 -2.53
N ALA A 592 -13.29 -3.07 -2.04
CA ALA A 592 -13.40 -2.76 -0.62
C ALA A 592 -14.78 -3.16 -0.06
N ILE A 593 -15.85 -2.95 -0.82
CA ILE A 593 -17.21 -3.39 -0.47
C ILE A 593 -17.26 -4.92 -0.40
N ASP A 594 -16.72 -5.62 -1.41
CA ASP A 594 -16.80 -7.07 -1.54
C ASP A 594 -15.95 -7.79 -0.47
N THR A 595 -14.72 -7.32 -0.27
CA THR A 595 -13.80 -7.82 0.78
C THR A 595 -14.17 -7.34 2.19
N ARG A 596 -15.15 -6.44 2.28
CA ARG A 596 -15.62 -5.76 3.49
C ARG A 596 -14.48 -5.09 4.26
N ASP A 597 -13.53 -4.54 3.51
CA ASP A 597 -12.44 -3.75 4.05
C ASP A 597 -12.94 -2.32 4.27
N VAL A 598 -13.39 -2.05 5.50
CA VAL A 598 -13.94 -0.74 5.89
C VAL A 598 -12.90 0.38 5.71
N ARG A 599 -11.62 0.08 5.93
CA ARG A 599 -10.53 1.07 5.83
C ARG A 599 -10.30 1.49 4.39
N LEU A 600 -10.19 0.50 3.49
CA LEU A 600 -10.07 0.75 2.07
C LEU A 600 -11.33 1.45 1.53
N LEU A 601 -12.51 1.09 2.02
CA LEU A 601 -13.78 1.68 1.60
C LEU A 601 -13.87 3.15 1.97
N GLN A 602 -13.61 3.51 3.23
CA GLN A 602 -13.65 4.90 3.70
C GLN A 602 -12.62 5.77 2.96
N SER A 603 -11.38 5.26 2.83
CA SER A 603 -10.28 5.97 2.18
C SER A 603 -10.57 6.20 0.69
N THR A 604 -11.02 5.17 -0.02
CA THR A 604 -11.34 5.26 -1.45
C THR A 604 -12.56 6.16 -1.68
N ALA A 605 -13.60 6.04 -0.86
CA ALA A 605 -14.78 6.91 -0.94
C ALA A 605 -14.41 8.38 -0.70
N LEU A 606 -13.51 8.65 0.24
CA LEU A 606 -13.04 10.00 0.53
C LEU A 606 -12.21 10.59 -0.60
N VAL A 607 -11.36 9.79 -1.24
CA VAL A 607 -10.61 10.21 -2.43
C VAL A 607 -11.57 10.55 -3.57
N ILE A 608 -12.56 9.69 -3.85
CA ILE A 608 -13.59 9.96 -4.87
C ILE A 608 -14.36 11.25 -4.54
N ALA A 609 -14.78 11.42 -3.29
CA ALA A 609 -15.46 12.63 -2.84
C ALA A 609 -14.58 13.89 -2.96
N SER A 610 -13.28 13.77 -2.68
CA SER A 610 -12.33 14.88 -2.80
C SER A 610 -12.15 15.27 -4.27
N VAL A 611 -11.96 14.29 -5.15
CA VAL A 611 -11.88 14.50 -6.60
C VAL A 611 -13.16 15.16 -7.13
N TYR A 612 -14.32 14.72 -6.67
CA TYR A 612 -15.61 15.34 -7.01
C TYR A 612 -15.67 16.80 -6.54
N ALA A 613 -15.27 17.08 -5.30
CA ALA A 613 -15.24 18.44 -4.75
C ALA A 613 -14.28 19.36 -5.51
N PHE A 614 -13.07 18.89 -5.81
CA PHE A 614 -12.09 19.65 -6.61
C PHE A 614 -12.57 19.87 -8.05
N SER A 615 -13.24 18.88 -8.65
CA SER A 615 -13.80 19.00 -9.99
C SER A 615 -14.89 20.09 -10.04
N ASN A 616 -15.77 20.13 -9.04
CA ASN A 616 -16.78 21.19 -8.93
C ASN A 616 -16.16 22.57 -8.67
N LEU A 617 -15.14 22.64 -7.81
CA LEU A 617 -14.42 23.89 -7.58
C LEU A 617 -13.76 24.40 -8.88
N ALA A 618 -13.12 23.50 -9.64
CA ALA A 618 -12.53 23.82 -10.93
C ALA A 618 -13.58 24.28 -11.95
N ALA A 619 -14.75 23.63 -11.96
CA ALA A 619 -15.90 24.03 -12.77
C ALA A 619 -16.40 25.45 -12.43
N ASP A 620 -16.57 25.76 -11.14
CA ASP A 620 -17.01 27.07 -10.66
C ASP A 620 -15.98 28.16 -11.00
N MET A 621 -14.69 27.87 -10.83
CA MET A 621 -13.61 28.78 -11.22
C MET A 621 -13.60 29.03 -12.73
N ALA A 622 -13.75 27.97 -13.55
CA ALA A 622 -13.82 28.11 -15.01
C ALA A 622 -15.02 28.98 -15.42
N TYR A 623 -16.17 28.80 -14.77
CA TYR A 623 -17.34 29.64 -14.99
C TYR A 623 -17.09 31.12 -14.63
N GLY A 624 -16.46 31.40 -13.48
CA GLY A 624 -16.10 32.76 -13.07
C GLY A 624 -15.15 33.46 -14.05
N VAL A 625 -14.20 32.72 -14.64
CA VAL A 625 -13.28 33.25 -15.66
C VAL A 625 -13.99 33.52 -16.99
N LEU A 626 -14.91 32.63 -17.40
CA LEU A 626 -15.60 32.70 -18.69
C LEU A 626 -16.77 33.69 -18.72
N ASN A 627 -17.28 34.12 -17.56
CA ASN A 627 -18.37 35.10 -17.48
C ASN A 627 -17.86 36.53 -17.18
N PRO A 628 -17.64 37.38 -18.20
CA PRO A 628 -17.10 38.73 -18.01
C PRO A 628 -18.01 39.67 -17.21
N ARG A 629 -19.29 39.34 -16.99
CA ARG A 629 -20.22 40.16 -16.20
C ARG A 629 -19.94 40.10 -14.69
N LEU A 630 -19.25 39.05 -14.21
CA LEU A 630 -18.86 38.90 -12.80
C LEU A 630 -17.55 39.64 -12.46
N ARG A 631 -16.82 40.18 -13.44
CA ARG A 631 -15.57 40.95 -13.19
C ARG A 631 -15.81 42.43 -12.83
N LEU A 632 -17.05 42.91 -12.89
CA LEU A 632 -17.41 44.34 -12.70
C LEU A 632 -18.29 44.58 -11.47
N ALA A 633 -18.59 43.54 -10.69
CA ALA A 633 -19.21 43.61 -9.37
C ALA A 633 -18.17 43.18 -8.33
#